data_AF-A0A921HLS6-F1
#
_entry.id   AF-A0A921HLS6-F1
#
_cell.length_a   1.000
_cell.length_b   1.000
_cell.length_c   1.000
_cell.angle_alpha   90.00
_cell.angle_beta   90.00
_cell.angle_gamma   90.00
#
_symmetry.space_group_name_H-M   'P 1'
#
loop_
_entity.id
_entity.type
_entity.pdbx_description
1 polymer ?
#
loop_
_entity_poly.entity_id
_entity_poly.type
_entity_poly.pdbx_seq_one_letter_code
_entity_poly.pdbx_strand_id
1 'polypeptide(L)'
;MKDVIFKGAAVAIATPFNENGIGINYEELKKLIDFNLDNGTDAIVIAGTSGESATMTDQEHEDIIKFTVDYVNKRVPVIAGTGSNDTRYAINLSQHADKAGADALLVVTPYYNKCTQKGLIKHFTSIADNVNVPIVLYDVPSRTGVGIKPETYAVLSQHPRITAVKEASGNISQVAETMALCGDNLTFYSGNDDQIIPLMSLGGQGVISVLSNVMPQETHDMCQLFLDGKVKEAAAKQLEYFPMIKALFCEVNPIPVKVALRLMGFNMGPLRMPLCEMEEAHLEQLKAAMRQFNLIK
;
A
#
# COMPACT_ATOMS: atom_id res chain seq x y z
N MET A 1 6.57 -4.36 23.07
CA MET A 1 5.99 -3.63 21.93
C MET A 1 6.98 -3.74 20.79
N LYS A 2 6.53 -4.10 19.59
CA LYS A 2 7.41 -4.18 18.42
C LYS A 2 7.62 -2.79 17.84
N ASP A 3 8.75 -2.59 17.17
CA ASP A 3 9.04 -1.30 16.55
C ASP A 3 8.02 -0.98 15.47
N VAL A 4 7.53 0.27 15.50
CA VAL A 4 6.60 0.81 14.51
C VAL A 4 7.40 1.17 13.27
N ILE A 5 7.03 0.61 12.11
CA ILE A 5 7.75 0.83 10.84
C ILE A 5 7.68 2.31 10.42
N PHE A 6 6.47 2.88 10.47
CA PHE A 6 6.20 4.30 10.24
C PHE A 6 4.90 4.71 10.95
N LYS A 7 4.69 6.02 11.11
CA LYS A 7 3.40 6.62 11.48
C LYS A 7 3.03 7.62 10.39
N GLY A 8 1.75 7.77 10.07
CA GLY A 8 1.29 8.69 9.04
C GLY A 8 0.92 8.01 7.72
N ALA A 9 1.31 8.58 6.59
CA ALA A 9 0.90 8.15 5.27
C ALA A 9 2.06 7.52 4.48
N ALA A 10 1.93 6.21 4.18
CA ALA A 10 2.79 5.55 3.23
C ALA A 10 2.15 5.50 1.85
N VAL A 11 2.86 5.90 0.81
CA VAL A 11 2.35 5.81 -0.57
C VAL A 11 2.48 4.38 -1.10
N ALA A 12 1.38 3.78 -1.55
CA ALA A 12 1.39 2.61 -2.42
C ALA A 12 1.66 3.08 -3.85
N ILE A 13 2.94 3.28 -4.16
CA ILE A 13 3.36 4.02 -5.34
C ILE A 13 3.02 3.27 -6.64
N ALA A 14 2.46 3.98 -7.59
CA ALA A 14 2.22 3.46 -8.93
C ALA A 14 3.53 3.33 -9.72
N THR A 15 3.62 2.31 -10.57
CA THR A 15 4.82 2.10 -11.40
C THR A 15 4.65 2.77 -12.76
N PRO A 16 5.51 3.73 -13.13
CA PRO A 16 5.58 4.23 -14.49
C PRO A 16 6.30 3.22 -15.38
N PHE A 17 5.68 2.87 -16.50
CA PHE A 17 6.31 2.04 -17.54
C PHE A 17 6.78 2.90 -18.70
N ASN A 18 7.70 2.38 -19.51
CA ASN A 18 8.08 3.05 -20.75
C ASN A 18 6.89 3.14 -21.71
N GLU A 19 6.96 4.02 -22.72
CA GLU A 19 5.84 4.29 -23.64
C GLU A 19 5.32 3.04 -24.37
N ASN A 20 6.19 2.06 -24.62
CA ASN A 20 5.83 0.78 -25.23
C ASN A 20 5.26 -0.25 -24.24
N GLY A 21 5.13 0.10 -22.96
CA GLY A 21 4.70 -0.77 -21.86
C GLY A 21 5.76 -1.76 -21.37
N ILE A 22 6.93 -1.83 -22.01
CA ILE A 22 8.01 -2.78 -21.72
C ILE A 22 9.09 -2.09 -20.88
N GLY A 23 9.43 -2.70 -19.75
CA GLY A 23 10.38 -2.12 -18.80
C GLY A 23 9.78 -0.97 -17.99
N ILE A 24 10.47 -0.65 -16.90
CA ILE A 24 10.10 0.41 -15.97
C ILE A 24 10.76 1.71 -16.42
N ASN A 25 10.02 2.81 -16.32
CA ASN A 25 10.53 4.16 -16.54
C ASN A 25 11.13 4.70 -15.24
N TYR A 26 12.39 4.36 -14.97
CA TYR A 26 13.08 4.72 -13.72
C TYR A 26 13.26 6.23 -13.53
N GLU A 27 13.47 6.99 -14.60
CA GLU A 27 13.57 8.45 -14.54
C GLU A 27 12.27 9.10 -14.07
N GLU A 28 11.12 8.56 -14.50
CA GLU A 28 9.83 9.05 -14.03
C GLU A 28 9.51 8.55 -12.62
N LEU A 29 9.87 7.31 -12.29
CA LEU A 29 9.72 6.79 -10.93
C LEU A 29 10.49 7.65 -9.92
N LYS A 30 11.69 8.10 -10.30
CA LYS A 30 12.51 9.04 -9.51
C LYS A 30 11.74 10.32 -9.18
N LYS A 31 11.14 10.96 -10.20
CA LYS A 31 10.34 12.18 -10.02
C LYS A 31 9.10 11.94 -9.15
N LEU A 32 8.43 10.79 -9.30
CA LEU A 32 7.27 10.45 -8.48
C LEU A 32 7.66 10.19 -7.02
N ILE A 33 8.82 9.57 -6.79
CA ILE A 33 9.40 9.42 -5.45
C ILE A 33 9.72 10.79 -4.85
N ASP A 34 10.42 11.66 -5.59
CA ASP A 34 10.76 13.00 -5.11
C ASP A 34 9.50 13.82 -4.82
N PHE A 35 8.48 13.78 -5.69
CA PHE A 35 7.19 14.40 -5.45
C PHE A 35 6.56 13.94 -4.13
N ASN A 36 6.62 12.65 -3.81
CA ASN A 36 6.09 12.13 -2.54
C ASN A 36 6.92 12.59 -1.34
N LEU A 37 8.25 12.53 -1.43
CA LEU A 37 9.16 12.92 -0.35
C LEU A 37 9.08 14.42 -0.05
N ASP A 38 9.04 15.25 -1.10
CA ASP A 38 8.94 16.72 -0.99
C ASP A 38 7.61 17.16 -0.38
N ASN A 39 6.59 16.29 -0.42
CA ASN A 39 5.26 16.53 0.12
C ASN A 39 4.95 15.68 1.36
N GLY A 40 5.96 15.22 2.09
CA GLY A 40 5.80 14.72 3.46
C GLY A 40 5.34 13.27 3.60
N THR A 41 5.39 12.46 2.53
CA THR A 41 5.13 11.02 2.65
C THR A 41 6.05 10.37 3.70
N ASP A 42 5.47 9.57 4.60
CA ASP A 42 6.15 8.99 5.76
C ASP A 42 6.84 7.64 5.47
N ALA A 43 6.44 6.94 4.40
CA ALA A 43 7.08 5.73 3.90
C ALA A 43 6.67 5.44 2.44
N ILE A 44 7.45 4.63 1.73
CA ILE A 44 7.16 4.23 0.35
C ILE A 44 6.93 2.74 0.28
N VAL A 45 5.78 2.33 -0.25
CA VAL A 45 5.47 0.93 -0.56
C VAL A 45 5.66 0.70 -2.07
N ILE A 46 6.74 0.01 -2.43
CA ILE A 46 7.11 -0.28 -3.82
C ILE A 46 6.69 -1.70 -4.23
N ALA A 47 6.39 -1.89 -5.51
CA ALA A 47 6.01 -3.18 -6.10
C ALA A 47 4.83 -3.88 -5.38
N GLY A 48 3.89 -3.08 -4.85
CA GLY A 48 2.60 -3.54 -4.37
C GLY A 48 1.55 -3.63 -5.48
N THR A 49 0.28 -3.84 -5.11
CA THR A 49 -0.84 -3.94 -6.07
C THR A 49 -0.97 -2.68 -6.95
N SER A 50 -0.84 -1.49 -6.37
CA SER A 50 -0.91 -0.23 -7.12
C SER A 50 0.26 -0.04 -8.08
N GLY A 51 1.37 -0.73 -7.83
CA GLY A 51 2.54 -0.76 -8.71
C GLY A 51 2.44 -1.79 -9.83
N GLU A 52 1.30 -2.48 -10.00
CA GLU A 52 1.08 -3.52 -11.02
C GLU A 52 2.05 -4.72 -10.90
N SER A 53 2.46 -5.10 -9.68
CA SER A 53 3.46 -6.17 -9.48
C SER A 53 3.10 -7.51 -10.13
N ALA A 54 1.81 -7.81 -10.29
CA ALA A 54 1.34 -9.04 -10.93
C ALA A 54 1.68 -9.16 -12.43
N THR A 55 2.08 -8.07 -13.09
CA THR A 55 2.47 -8.04 -14.52
C THR A 55 3.95 -7.68 -14.70
N MET A 56 4.73 -7.70 -13.62
CA MET A 56 6.19 -7.59 -13.67
C MET A 56 6.81 -8.96 -13.90
N THR A 57 7.92 -8.99 -14.62
CA THR A 57 8.84 -10.13 -14.56
C THR A 57 9.55 -10.17 -13.21
N ASP A 58 10.09 -11.33 -12.82
CA ASP A 58 10.89 -11.46 -11.59
C ASP A 58 12.04 -10.43 -11.57
N GLN A 59 12.72 -10.24 -12.71
CA GLN A 59 13.81 -9.28 -12.83
C GLN A 59 13.35 -7.83 -12.63
N GLU A 60 12.22 -7.43 -13.22
CA GLU A 60 11.67 -6.08 -13.02
C GLU A 60 11.27 -5.85 -11.56
N HIS A 61 10.73 -6.87 -10.90
CA HIS A 61 10.33 -6.80 -9.49
C HIS A 61 11.55 -6.64 -8.57
N GLU A 62 12.60 -7.43 -8.82
CA GLU A 62 13.87 -7.34 -8.10
C GLU A 62 14.56 -5.98 -8.31
N ASP A 63 14.67 -5.54 -9.57
CA ASP A 63 15.36 -4.29 -9.93
C ASP A 63 14.64 -3.05 -9.39
N ILE A 64 13.30 -3.02 -9.43
CA ILE A 64 12.54 -1.85 -8.93
C ILE A 64 12.68 -1.70 -7.41
N ILE A 65 12.71 -2.81 -6.68
CA ILE A 65 12.93 -2.78 -5.23
C ILE A 65 14.33 -2.24 -4.94
N LYS A 66 15.36 -2.80 -5.58
CA LYS A 66 16.75 -2.35 -5.41
C LYS A 66 16.90 -0.87 -5.74
N PHE A 67 16.37 -0.44 -6.89
CA PHE A 67 16.39 0.96 -7.31
C PHE A 67 15.72 1.87 -6.29
N THR A 68 14.52 1.54 -5.83
CA THR A 68 13.80 2.40 -4.87
C THR A 68 14.51 2.47 -3.52
N VAL A 69 15.05 1.35 -3.00
CA VAL A 69 15.84 1.36 -1.77
C VAL A 69 17.07 2.25 -1.90
N ASP A 70 17.86 2.06 -2.96
CA ASP A 70 19.07 2.84 -3.22
C ASP A 70 18.75 4.32 -3.40
N TYR A 71 17.68 4.63 -4.16
CA TYR A 71 17.31 5.99 -4.46
C TYR A 71 16.78 6.71 -3.23
N VAL A 72 15.84 6.11 -2.48
CA VAL A 72 15.29 6.70 -1.25
C VAL A 72 16.37 6.89 -0.20
N ASN A 73 17.36 5.99 -0.13
CA ASN A 73 18.55 6.12 0.70
C ASN A 73 18.22 6.47 2.17
N LYS A 74 17.30 5.69 2.76
CA LYS A 74 16.87 5.82 4.17
C LYS A 74 16.27 7.18 4.56
N ARG A 75 15.89 8.05 3.61
CA ARG A 75 15.12 9.28 3.89
C ARG A 75 13.79 8.97 4.58
N VAL A 76 13.13 7.91 4.14
CA VAL A 76 11.95 7.29 4.76
C VAL A 76 12.03 5.77 4.61
N PRO A 77 11.29 4.98 5.40
CA PRO A 77 11.24 3.52 5.24
C PRO A 77 10.74 3.12 3.85
N VAL A 78 11.39 2.13 3.24
CA VAL A 78 10.94 1.48 2.00
C VAL A 78 10.37 0.10 2.32
N ILE A 79 9.09 -0.10 2.02
CA ILE A 79 8.37 -1.36 2.24
C ILE A 79 8.22 -2.05 0.87
N ALA A 80 8.81 -3.22 0.70
CA ALA A 80 8.75 -3.96 -0.56
C ALA A 80 7.55 -4.91 -0.61
N GLY A 81 6.73 -4.84 -1.65
CA GLY A 81 5.67 -5.82 -1.91
C GLY A 81 6.26 -7.15 -2.35
N THR A 82 6.10 -8.20 -1.55
CA THR A 82 6.70 -9.53 -1.84
C THR A 82 5.74 -10.70 -1.65
N GLY A 83 4.45 -10.42 -1.47
CA GLY A 83 3.43 -11.46 -1.31
C GLY A 83 3.11 -12.21 -2.60
N SER A 84 2.77 -13.50 -2.45
CA SER A 84 2.38 -14.38 -3.56
C SER A 84 1.47 -15.50 -3.04
N ASN A 85 0.74 -16.15 -3.93
CA ASN A 85 -0.03 -17.34 -3.61
C ASN A 85 0.82 -18.64 -3.61
N ASP A 86 2.09 -18.58 -4.03
CA ASP A 86 3.12 -19.60 -3.83
C ASP A 86 4.05 -19.18 -2.68
N THR A 87 4.04 -19.95 -1.58
CA THR A 87 4.86 -19.68 -0.39
C THR A 87 6.36 -19.68 -0.70
N ARG A 88 6.82 -20.60 -1.55
CA ARG A 88 8.25 -20.70 -1.91
C ARG A 88 8.67 -19.47 -2.71
N TYR A 89 7.84 -19.06 -3.65
CA TYR A 89 8.09 -17.84 -4.44
C TYR A 89 8.09 -16.59 -3.55
N ALA A 90 7.12 -16.45 -2.64
CA ALA A 90 7.07 -15.35 -1.68
C ALA A 90 8.34 -15.31 -0.79
N ILE A 91 8.86 -16.46 -0.35
CA ILE A 91 10.13 -16.54 0.40
C ILE A 91 11.29 -16.01 -0.45
N ASN A 92 11.44 -16.49 -1.69
CA ASN A 92 12.55 -16.09 -2.56
C ASN A 92 12.55 -14.57 -2.80
N LEU A 93 11.40 -14.01 -3.15
CA LEU A 93 11.25 -12.58 -3.41
C LEU A 93 11.47 -11.75 -2.13
N SER A 94 10.99 -12.24 -0.99
CA SER A 94 11.19 -11.60 0.31
C SER A 94 12.67 -11.59 0.73
N GLN A 95 13.41 -12.67 0.46
CA GLN A 95 14.86 -12.73 0.69
C GLN A 95 15.63 -11.80 -0.25
N HIS A 96 15.19 -11.64 -1.49
CA HIS A 96 15.78 -10.67 -2.40
C HIS A 96 15.58 -9.24 -1.87
N ALA A 97 14.36 -8.86 -1.51
CA ALA A 97 14.04 -7.54 -0.98
C ALA A 97 14.79 -7.22 0.33
N ASP A 98 14.91 -8.20 1.22
CA ASP A 98 15.71 -8.12 2.46
C ASP A 98 17.19 -7.82 2.14
N LYS A 99 17.79 -8.59 1.21
CA LYS A 99 19.18 -8.38 0.77
C LYS A 99 19.38 -7.04 0.04
N ALA A 100 18.36 -6.56 -0.67
CA ALA A 100 18.38 -5.27 -1.35
C ALA A 100 18.33 -4.09 -0.37
N GLY A 101 17.96 -4.33 0.89
CA GLY A 101 17.97 -3.32 1.97
C GLY A 101 16.61 -2.69 2.27
N ALA A 102 15.51 -3.31 1.84
CA ALA A 102 14.16 -2.88 2.21
C ALA A 102 13.99 -2.84 3.74
N ASP A 103 13.25 -1.87 4.25
CA ASP A 103 13.04 -1.68 5.69
C ASP A 103 11.96 -2.61 6.24
N ALA A 104 11.00 -3.02 5.40
CA ALA A 104 10.00 -4.02 5.72
C ALA A 104 9.45 -4.66 4.43
N LEU A 105 8.63 -5.69 4.61
CA LEU A 105 7.96 -6.41 3.52
C LEU A 105 6.45 -6.27 3.65
N LEU A 106 5.75 -6.09 2.53
CA LEU A 106 4.30 -6.17 2.45
C LEU A 106 3.90 -7.50 1.81
N VAL A 107 3.28 -8.38 2.59
CA VAL A 107 2.95 -9.75 2.16
C VAL A 107 1.43 -9.92 2.14
N VAL A 108 0.87 -9.96 0.94
CA VAL A 108 -0.58 -10.17 0.72
C VAL A 108 -1.00 -11.60 1.02
N THR A 109 -2.23 -11.78 1.53
CA THR A 109 -2.86 -13.11 1.62
C THR A 109 -2.83 -13.84 0.27
N PRO A 110 -2.58 -15.16 0.22
CA PRO A 110 -2.62 -15.95 -1.02
C PRO A 110 -3.93 -15.77 -1.80
N TYR A 111 -3.82 -15.29 -3.03
CA TYR A 111 -4.92 -15.05 -3.95
C TYR A 111 -5.16 -16.25 -4.89
N TYR A 112 -6.36 -16.32 -5.47
CA TYR A 112 -6.84 -17.36 -6.39
C TYR A 112 -7.02 -18.75 -5.75
N ASN A 113 -5.94 -19.39 -5.27
CA ASN A 113 -5.99 -20.76 -4.76
C ASN A 113 -6.83 -20.89 -3.48
N LYS A 114 -6.95 -19.79 -2.72
CA LYS A 114 -7.51 -19.71 -1.36
C LYS A 114 -6.81 -20.68 -0.40
N CYS A 115 -6.77 -20.35 0.87
CA CYS A 115 -6.25 -21.28 1.86
C CYS A 115 -7.05 -21.24 3.14
N THR A 116 -6.92 -22.31 3.93
CA THR A 116 -7.50 -22.35 5.27
C THR A 116 -6.73 -21.40 6.19
N GLN A 117 -7.31 -21.02 7.33
CA GLN A 117 -6.61 -20.22 8.34
C GLN A 117 -5.31 -20.89 8.81
N LYS A 118 -5.30 -22.22 8.95
CA LYS A 118 -4.06 -23.01 9.20
C LYS A 118 -3.03 -22.86 8.07
N GLY A 119 -3.49 -22.76 6.83
CA GLY A 119 -2.67 -22.46 5.67
C GLY A 119 -2.04 -21.06 5.75
N LEU A 120 -2.83 -20.03 6.10
CA LEU A 120 -2.34 -18.67 6.32
C LEU A 120 -1.25 -18.62 7.39
N ILE A 121 -1.48 -19.28 8.53
CA ILE A 121 -0.49 -19.36 9.62
C ILE A 121 0.83 -19.93 9.08
N LYS A 122 0.79 -21.07 8.40
CA LYS A 122 1.98 -21.70 7.83
C LYS A 122 2.66 -20.85 6.78
N HIS A 123 1.90 -20.24 5.87
CA HIS A 123 2.41 -19.39 4.80
C HIS A 123 3.20 -18.21 5.36
N PHE A 124 2.58 -17.39 6.22
CA PHE A 124 3.22 -16.20 6.76
C PHE A 124 4.37 -16.53 7.70
N THR A 125 4.23 -17.56 8.55
CA THR A 125 5.32 -17.99 9.44
C THR A 125 6.53 -18.45 8.62
N SER A 126 6.31 -19.24 7.55
CA SER A 126 7.43 -19.72 6.71
C SER A 126 8.19 -18.58 6.02
N ILE A 127 7.49 -17.51 5.60
CA ILE A 127 8.12 -16.31 5.05
C ILE A 127 8.90 -15.57 6.14
N ALA A 128 8.28 -15.39 7.31
CA ALA A 128 8.87 -14.66 8.43
C ALA A 128 10.12 -15.34 9.01
N ASP A 129 10.18 -16.67 8.99
CA ASP A 129 11.33 -17.48 9.41
C ASP A 129 12.55 -17.33 8.46
N ASN A 130 12.37 -16.83 7.23
CA ASN A 130 13.37 -16.86 6.17
C ASN A 130 13.95 -15.49 5.78
N VAL A 131 13.66 -14.43 6.54
CA VAL A 131 14.12 -13.05 6.27
C VAL A 131 14.70 -12.38 7.53
N ASN A 132 15.25 -11.16 7.40
CA ASN A 132 15.80 -10.34 8.51
C ASN A 132 15.03 -9.04 8.83
N VAL A 133 14.12 -8.60 7.97
CA VAL A 133 13.28 -7.39 8.14
C VAL A 133 11.82 -7.65 8.60
N PRO A 134 11.15 -6.67 9.22
CA PRO A 134 9.72 -6.74 9.57
C PRO A 134 8.78 -7.07 8.41
N ILE A 135 7.65 -7.70 8.71
CA ILE A 135 6.57 -8.05 7.78
C ILE A 135 5.27 -7.35 8.19
N VAL A 136 4.68 -6.68 7.19
CA VAL A 136 3.32 -6.17 7.17
C VAL A 136 2.43 -7.20 6.49
N LEU A 137 1.51 -7.81 7.23
CA LEU A 137 0.47 -8.66 6.63
C LEU A 137 -0.48 -7.78 5.81
N TYR A 138 -0.86 -8.20 4.61
CA TYR A 138 -1.83 -7.46 3.81
C TYR A 138 -3.09 -8.30 3.57
N ASP A 139 -4.18 -7.87 4.23
CA ASP A 139 -5.49 -8.50 4.17
C ASP A 139 -6.43 -7.68 3.29
N VAL A 140 -6.80 -8.25 2.14
CA VAL A 140 -7.66 -7.61 1.13
C VAL A 140 -8.58 -8.64 0.48
N PRO A 141 -9.60 -9.13 1.20
CA PRO A 141 -10.45 -10.23 0.75
C PRO A 141 -11.17 -9.96 -0.57
N SER A 142 -11.44 -8.68 -0.88
CA SER A 142 -12.04 -8.25 -2.15
C SER A 142 -11.19 -8.61 -3.38
N ARG A 143 -9.87 -8.76 -3.21
CA ARG A 143 -8.93 -9.17 -4.27
C ARG A 143 -8.50 -10.63 -4.16
N THR A 144 -8.37 -11.16 -2.95
CA THR A 144 -7.78 -12.49 -2.74
C THR A 144 -8.81 -13.60 -2.57
N GLY A 145 -10.04 -13.24 -2.19
CA GLY A 145 -11.12 -14.17 -1.90
C GLY A 145 -10.97 -14.90 -0.56
N VAL A 146 -10.03 -14.48 0.30
CA VAL A 146 -9.81 -15.00 1.66
C VAL A 146 -9.35 -13.86 2.58
N GLY A 147 -9.92 -13.79 3.78
CA GLY A 147 -9.48 -12.86 4.82
C GLY A 147 -8.79 -13.56 5.99
N ILE A 148 -8.02 -12.79 6.76
CA ILE A 148 -7.36 -13.28 7.98
C ILE A 148 -8.33 -13.09 9.14
N LYS A 149 -8.64 -14.17 9.86
CA LYS A 149 -9.53 -14.09 11.04
C LYS A 149 -8.80 -13.49 12.25
N PRO A 150 -9.51 -12.84 13.19
CA PRO A 150 -8.91 -12.28 14.41
C PRO A 150 -8.04 -13.29 15.19
N GLU A 151 -8.46 -14.55 15.32
CA GLU A 151 -7.67 -15.57 16.03
C GLU A 151 -6.41 -15.97 15.27
N THR A 152 -6.46 -15.90 13.93
CA THR A 152 -5.29 -16.14 13.08
C THR A 152 -4.27 -15.02 13.23
N TYR A 153 -4.72 -13.76 13.26
CA TYR A 153 -3.85 -12.63 13.60
C TYR A 153 -3.24 -12.79 14.99
N ALA A 154 -4.02 -13.22 16.00
CA ALA A 154 -3.50 -13.43 17.35
C ALA A 154 -2.32 -14.42 17.36
N VAL A 155 -2.41 -15.53 16.62
CA VAL A 155 -1.30 -16.48 16.45
C VAL A 155 -0.12 -15.85 15.70
N LEU A 156 -0.37 -15.22 14.55
CA LEU A 156 0.68 -14.61 13.72
C LEU A 156 1.42 -13.48 14.43
N SER A 157 0.70 -12.71 15.25
CA SER A 157 1.23 -11.60 16.05
C SER A 157 2.29 -12.04 17.07
N GLN A 158 2.37 -13.32 17.41
CA GLN A 158 3.41 -13.82 18.31
C GLN A 158 4.77 -13.94 17.61
N HIS A 159 4.81 -13.98 16.28
CA HIS A 159 6.06 -14.05 15.55
C HIS A 159 6.81 -12.69 15.63
N PRO A 160 8.09 -12.65 16.02
CA PRO A 160 8.82 -11.40 16.26
C PRO A 160 8.90 -10.50 15.02
N ARG A 161 8.80 -11.10 13.83
CA ARG A 161 8.96 -10.42 12.55
C ARG A 161 7.65 -10.06 11.86
N ILE A 162 6.52 -10.51 12.36
CA ILE A 162 5.21 -10.08 11.89
C ILE A 162 4.80 -8.91 12.78
N THR A 163 4.97 -7.68 12.31
CA THR A 163 4.92 -6.49 13.17
C THR A 163 3.74 -5.58 12.87
N ALA A 164 3.13 -5.72 11.69
CA ALA A 164 2.05 -4.84 11.28
C ALA A 164 1.05 -5.52 10.33
N VAL A 165 -0.06 -4.83 10.10
CA VAL A 165 -1.13 -5.20 9.18
C VAL A 165 -1.52 -3.99 8.33
N LYS A 166 -1.58 -4.19 7.02
CA LYS A 166 -2.35 -3.36 6.08
C LYS A 166 -3.75 -3.95 5.99
N GLU A 167 -4.72 -3.31 6.64
CA GLU A 167 -6.09 -3.81 6.74
C GLU A 167 -6.97 -3.16 5.68
N ALA A 168 -7.41 -3.95 4.70
CA ALA A 168 -8.25 -3.49 3.59
C ALA A 168 -9.54 -4.33 3.45
N SER A 169 -10.05 -4.93 4.54
CA SER A 169 -11.30 -5.69 4.48
C SER A 169 -12.53 -4.80 4.45
N GLY A 170 -12.41 -3.56 4.94
CA GLY A 170 -13.54 -2.67 5.11
C GLY A 170 -14.34 -2.91 6.40
N ASN A 171 -13.98 -3.92 7.19
CA ASN A 171 -14.75 -4.38 8.34
C ASN A 171 -14.16 -3.88 9.67
N ILE A 172 -14.51 -2.65 10.04
CA ILE A 172 -14.03 -2.00 11.27
C ILE A 172 -14.34 -2.81 12.54
N SER A 173 -15.45 -3.56 12.59
CA SER A 173 -15.76 -4.43 13.75
C SER A 173 -14.75 -5.56 13.90
N GLN A 174 -14.34 -6.19 12.79
CA GLN A 174 -13.31 -7.23 12.79
C GLN A 174 -11.93 -6.65 13.13
N VAL A 175 -11.64 -5.42 12.69
CA VAL A 175 -10.42 -4.68 13.08
C VAL A 175 -10.38 -4.52 14.60
N ALA A 176 -11.46 -4.05 15.22
CA ALA A 176 -11.55 -3.87 16.67
C ALA A 176 -11.36 -5.18 17.44
N GLU A 177 -11.98 -6.27 16.99
CA GLU A 177 -11.80 -7.62 17.57
C GLU A 177 -10.34 -8.07 17.47
N THR A 178 -9.71 -7.86 16.30
CA THR A 178 -8.32 -8.23 16.07
C THR A 178 -7.37 -7.42 16.96
N MET A 179 -7.56 -6.11 17.07
CA MET A 179 -6.76 -5.24 17.93
C MET A 179 -6.92 -5.61 19.40
N ALA A 180 -8.13 -5.97 19.85
CA ALA A 180 -8.37 -6.46 21.20
C ALA A 180 -7.64 -7.78 21.51
N LEU A 181 -7.56 -8.71 20.53
CA LEU A 181 -6.87 -9.98 20.70
C LEU A 181 -5.34 -9.87 20.60
N CYS A 182 -4.83 -8.98 19.74
CA CYS A 182 -3.39 -8.86 19.48
C CYS A 182 -2.70 -7.89 20.44
N GLY A 183 -3.43 -6.90 20.97
CA GLY A 183 -2.86 -5.79 21.73
C GLY A 183 -1.75 -5.07 20.96
N ASP A 184 -0.66 -4.72 21.65
CA ASP A 184 0.48 -3.99 21.08
C ASP A 184 1.44 -4.85 20.23
N ASN A 185 1.03 -6.08 19.86
CA ASN A 185 1.88 -6.99 19.08
C ASN A 185 1.81 -6.74 17.56
N LEU A 186 0.83 -5.96 17.09
CA LEU A 186 0.66 -5.58 15.69
C LEU A 186 0.32 -4.09 15.58
N THR A 187 1.02 -3.41 14.69
CA THR A 187 0.64 -2.07 14.21
C THR A 187 -0.40 -2.18 13.10
N PHE A 188 -1.44 -1.36 13.13
CA PHE A 188 -2.47 -1.36 12.09
C PHE A 188 -2.34 -0.12 11.20
N TYR A 189 -2.34 -0.35 9.90
CA TYR A 189 -2.44 0.67 8.86
C TYR A 189 -3.72 0.43 8.07
N SER A 190 -4.45 1.49 7.76
CA SER A 190 -5.54 1.39 6.80
C SER A 190 -4.97 1.02 5.43
N GLY A 191 -5.58 0.04 4.78
CA GLY A 191 -5.37 -0.25 3.37
C GLY A 191 -6.44 0.37 2.47
N ASN A 192 -7.39 1.10 3.04
CA ASN A 192 -8.49 1.79 2.36
C ASN A 192 -8.45 3.29 2.67
N ASP A 193 -8.34 4.13 1.65
CA ASP A 193 -8.24 5.60 1.83
C ASP A 193 -9.54 6.22 2.40
N ASP A 194 -10.69 5.57 2.21
CA ASP A 194 -11.99 6.01 2.73
C ASP A 194 -12.20 5.69 4.23
N GLN A 195 -11.26 4.98 4.86
CA GLN A 195 -11.35 4.51 6.24
C GLN A 195 -10.13 4.85 7.10
N ILE A 196 -9.29 5.81 6.69
CA ILE A 196 -8.06 6.20 7.40
C ILE A 196 -8.39 6.63 8.83
N ILE A 197 -9.21 7.66 8.99
CA ILE A 197 -9.56 8.20 10.32
C ILE A 197 -10.39 7.22 11.16
N PRO A 198 -11.42 6.53 10.62
CA PRO A 198 -12.12 5.48 11.36
C PRO A 198 -11.18 4.41 11.94
N LEU A 199 -10.20 3.91 11.18
CA LEU A 199 -9.27 2.90 11.67
C LEU A 199 -8.27 3.49 12.68
N MET A 200 -7.74 4.69 12.44
CA MET A 200 -6.86 5.37 13.40
C MET A 200 -7.56 5.63 14.74
N SER A 201 -8.88 5.83 14.74
CA SER A 201 -9.68 5.97 15.98
C SER A 201 -9.67 4.75 16.90
N LEU A 202 -9.31 3.57 16.37
CA LEU A 202 -9.12 2.33 17.14
C LEU A 202 -7.66 2.10 17.58
N GLY A 203 -6.74 3.03 17.27
CA GLY A 203 -5.32 2.92 17.63
C GLY A 203 -4.39 2.63 16.45
N GLY A 204 -4.90 2.62 15.22
CA GLY A 204 -4.07 2.51 14.03
C GLY A 204 -3.08 3.66 13.89
N GLN A 205 -1.96 3.41 13.22
CA GLN A 205 -0.85 4.35 13.14
C GLN A 205 -0.78 5.11 11.81
N GLY A 206 -1.72 4.87 10.89
CA GLY A 206 -1.72 5.53 9.59
C GLY A 206 -2.38 4.75 8.46
N VAL A 207 -1.90 4.96 7.25
CA VAL A 207 -2.43 4.40 6.00
C VAL A 207 -1.30 3.96 5.06
N ILE A 208 -1.57 2.90 4.27
CA ILE A 208 -0.84 2.59 3.05
C ILE A 208 -1.76 2.93 1.86
N SER A 209 -1.55 4.11 1.29
CA SER A 209 -2.52 4.93 0.56
C SER A 209 -2.34 4.89 -0.96
N VAL A 210 -3.45 4.90 -1.71
CA VAL A 210 -3.46 5.23 -3.14
C VAL A 210 -3.54 6.74 -3.32
N LEU A 211 -4.35 7.44 -2.51
CA LEU A 211 -4.51 8.91 -2.52
C LEU A 211 -3.15 9.64 -2.48
N SER A 212 -2.19 9.15 -1.69
CA SER A 212 -0.85 9.75 -1.58
C SER A 212 -0.07 9.81 -2.91
N ASN A 213 -0.45 9.04 -3.94
CA ASN A 213 0.18 9.20 -5.27
C ASN A 213 -0.07 10.59 -5.86
N VAL A 214 -1.23 11.20 -5.59
CA VAL A 214 -1.66 12.47 -6.20
C VAL A 214 -1.82 13.60 -5.19
N MET A 215 -2.06 13.25 -3.92
CA MET A 215 -2.25 14.19 -2.80
C MET A 215 -1.44 13.72 -1.57
N PRO A 216 -0.10 13.59 -1.68
CA PRO A 216 0.77 13.13 -0.58
C PRO A 216 0.69 14.03 0.66
N GLN A 217 0.80 15.36 0.49
CA GLN A 217 0.78 16.31 1.59
C GLN A 217 -0.55 16.26 2.35
N GLU A 218 -1.67 16.24 1.62
CA GLU A 218 -2.99 16.21 2.23
C GLU A 218 -3.24 14.90 3.00
N THR A 219 -2.71 13.79 2.49
CA THR A 219 -2.84 12.49 3.18
C THR A 219 -1.97 12.45 4.43
N HIS A 220 -0.74 12.97 4.37
CA HIS A 220 0.14 13.14 5.52
C HIS A 220 -0.51 14.03 6.57
N ASP A 221 -0.93 15.24 6.20
CA ASP A 221 -1.55 16.22 7.09
C ASP A 221 -2.80 15.65 7.78
N MET A 222 -3.64 14.92 7.05
CA MET A 222 -4.81 14.25 7.63
C MET A 222 -4.43 13.25 8.72
N CYS A 223 -3.41 12.43 8.49
CA CYS A 223 -2.91 11.49 9.50
C CYS A 223 -2.26 12.23 10.67
N GLN A 224 -1.45 13.26 10.40
CA GLN A 224 -0.74 14.04 11.41
C GLN A 224 -1.71 14.79 12.32
N LEU A 225 -2.77 15.40 11.78
CA LEU A 225 -3.84 16.01 12.57
C LEU A 225 -4.43 15.00 13.58
N PHE A 226 -4.63 13.75 13.17
CA PHE A 226 -5.13 12.73 14.08
C PHE A 226 -4.09 12.37 15.16
N LEU A 227 -2.83 12.18 14.76
CA LEU A 227 -1.72 11.87 15.68
C LEU A 227 -1.47 12.98 16.71
N ASP A 228 -1.74 14.23 16.34
CA ASP A 228 -1.67 15.42 17.20
C ASP A 228 -2.90 15.56 18.13
N GLY A 229 -3.87 14.65 18.06
CA GLY A 229 -5.10 14.69 18.86
C GLY A 229 -6.18 15.63 18.31
N LYS A 230 -6.00 16.20 17.11
CA LYS A 230 -6.97 17.09 16.44
C LYS A 230 -8.00 16.28 15.66
N VAL A 231 -8.68 15.37 16.35
CA VAL A 231 -9.57 14.35 15.76
C VAL A 231 -10.67 14.96 14.87
N LYS A 232 -11.27 16.09 15.28
CA LYS A 232 -12.32 16.75 14.48
C LYS A 232 -11.79 17.33 13.17
N GLU A 233 -10.58 17.89 13.18
CA GLU A 233 -9.93 18.44 11.98
C GLU A 233 -9.53 17.31 11.02
N ALA A 234 -8.96 16.24 11.55
CA ALA A 234 -8.64 15.04 10.78
C ALA A 234 -9.90 14.42 10.13
N ALA A 235 -10.99 14.29 10.88
CA ALA A 235 -12.27 13.81 10.35
C ALA A 235 -12.86 14.74 9.29
N ALA A 236 -12.72 16.07 9.45
CA ALA A 236 -13.12 17.03 8.43
C ALA A 236 -12.32 16.83 7.14
N LYS A 237 -11.00 16.60 7.23
CA LYS A 237 -10.16 16.27 6.07
C LYS A 237 -10.54 14.96 5.38
N GLN A 238 -10.84 13.90 6.14
CA GLN A 238 -11.35 12.64 5.57
C GLN A 238 -12.61 12.85 4.72
N LEU A 239 -13.54 13.66 5.20
CA LEU A 239 -14.78 13.97 4.49
C LEU A 239 -14.55 14.92 3.31
N GLU A 240 -13.65 15.89 3.47
CA GLU A 240 -13.22 16.80 2.41
C GLU A 240 -12.65 16.02 1.22
N TYR A 241 -11.73 15.08 1.45
CA TYR A 241 -11.04 14.32 0.40
C TYR A 241 -11.85 13.14 -0.15
N PHE A 242 -12.99 12.80 0.46
CA PHE A 242 -13.82 11.66 0.08
C PHE A 242 -14.21 11.63 -1.42
N PRO A 243 -14.57 12.75 -2.08
CA PRO A 243 -14.86 12.75 -3.52
C PRO A 243 -13.65 12.32 -4.37
N MET A 244 -12.44 12.77 -4.03
CA MET A 244 -11.21 12.36 -4.74
C MET A 244 -10.92 10.89 -4.50
N ILE A 245 -11.06 10.42 -3.26
CA ILE A 245 -10.90 9.01 -2.92
C ILE A 245 -11.86 8.16 -3.77
N LYS A 246 -13.16 8.49 -3.80
CA LYS A 246 -14.12 7.75 -4.64
C LYS A 246 -13.75 7.76 -6.12
N ALA A 247 -13.21 8.87 -6.63
CA ALA A 247 -12.77 8.97 -8.02
C ALA A 247 -11.55 8.07 -8.31
N LEU A 248 -10.62 7.92 -7.37
CA LEU A 248 -9.47 7.01 -7.52
C LEU A 248 -9.85 5.52 -7.48
N PHE A 249 -11.05 5.20 -6.99
CA PHE A 249 -11.58 3.85 -6.89
C PHE A 249 -12.88 3.63 -7.69
N CYS A 250 -13.19 4.51 -8.65
CA CYS A 250 -14.34 4.33 -9.54
C CYS A 250 -14.15 3.16 -10.53
N GLU A 251 -12.89 2.75 -10.75
CA GLU A 251 -12.50 1.52 -11.42
C GLU A 251 -11.42 0.78 -10.61
N VAL A 252 -10.98 -0.37 -11.13
CA VAL A 252 -9.94 -1.19 -10.52
C VAL A 252 -8.62 -0.39 -10.43
N ASN A 253 -8.18 -0.07 -9.21
CA ASN A 253 -6.83 0.44 -8.98
C ASN A 253 -5.78 -0.55 -9.50
N PRO A 254 -4.74 -0.09 -10.24
CA PRO A 254 -4.29 1.30 -10.41
C PRO A 254 -4.75 2.07 -11.65
N ILE A 255 -5.83 1.67 -12.33
CA ILE A 255 -6.30 2.37 -13.55
C ILE A 255 -6.53 3.87 -13.28
N PRO A 256 -7.36 4.28 -12.29
CA PRO A 256 -7.65 5.71 -12.11
C PRO A 256 -6.43 6.51 -11.62
N VAL A 257 -5.59 5.94 -10.75
CA VAL A 257 -4.43 6.67 -10.21
C VAL A 257 -3.35 6.91 -11.27
N LYS A 258 -3.11 5.96 -12.18
CA LYS A 258 -2.19 6.19 -13.32
C LYS A 258 -2.75 7.21 -14.30
N VAL A 259 -4.07 7.21 -14.54
CA VAL A 259 -4.72 8.26 -15.34
C VAL A 259 -4.56 9.63 -14.67
N ALA A 260 -4.81 9.73 -13.36
CA ALA A 260 -4.66 10.97 -12.61
C ALA A 260 -3.22 11.51 -12.67
N LEU A 261 -2.22 10.65 -12.46
CA LEU A 261 -0.80 11.02 -12.58
C LEU A 261 -0.45 11.49 -14.01
N ARG A 262 -0.96 10.85 -15.06
CA ARG A 262 -0.79 11.33 -16.45
C ARG A 262 -1.39 12.72 -16.65
N LEU A 263 -2.58 12.97 -16.08
CA LEU A 263 -3.24 14.28 -16.15
C LEU A 263 -2.48 15.36 -15.36
N MET A 264 -1.75 14.98 -14.31
CA MET A 264 -0.82 15.84 -13.57
C MET A 264 0.52 16.06 -14.28
N GLY A 265 0.74 15.40 -15.43
CA GLY A 265 1.94 15.58 -16.26
C GLY A 265 3.04 14.54 -16.06
N PHE A 266 2.81 13.50 -15.25
CA PHE A 266 3.76 12.40 -15.11
C PHE A 266 3.70 11.45 -16.31
N ASN A 267 4.86 10.99 -16.78
CA ASN A 267 4.94 10.01 -17.86
C ASN A 267 4.80 8.57 -17.36
N MET A 268 3.56 8.18 -17.00
CA MET A 268 3.28 6.87 -16.41
C MET A 268 3.28 5.68 -17.38
N GLY A 269 3.42 5.93 -18.68
CA GLY A 269 3.23 4.92 -19.72
C GLY A 269 1.82 4.31 -19.72
N PRO A 270 1.60 3.21 -20.47
CA PRO A 270 0.34 2.49 -20.44
C PRO A 270 0.18 1.65 -19.17
N LEU A 271 -1.04 1.13 -18.96
CA LEU A 271 -1.29 0.00 -18.06
C LEU A 271 -0.86 -1.30 -18.75
N ARG A 272 -0.41 -2.30 -17.97
CA ARG A 272 -0.10 -3.62 -18.53
C ARG A 272 -1.33 -4.51 -18.51
N MET A 273 -1.59 -5.19 -19.63
CA MET A 273 -2.67 -6.18 -19.72
C MET A 273 -2.55 -7.22 -18.58
N PRO A 274 -3.66 -7.62 -17.94
CA PRO A 274 -5.05 -7.44 -18.38
C PRO A 274 -5.71 -6.12 -17.95
N LEU A 275 -5.00 -5.18 -17.31
CA LEU A 275 -5.54 -3.84 -17.09
C LEU A 275 -5.60 -3.08 -18.42
N CYS A 276 -6.61 -2.23 -18.57
CA CYS A 276 -6.84 -1.45 -19.78
C CYS A 276 -7.10 0.02 -19.43
N GLU A 277 -7.16 0.84 -20.48
CA GLU A 277 -7.51 2.25 -20.33
C GLU A 277 -8.88 2.44 -19.67
N MET A 278 -8.99 3.54 -18.94
CA MET A 278 -10.17 3.91 -18.16
C MET A 278 -11.36 4.22 -19.05
N GLU A 279 -12.55 3.83 -18.62
CA GLU A 279 -13.79 4.14 -19.32
C GLU A 279 -14.03 5.66 -19.36
N GLU A 280 -14.55 6.17 -20.48
CA GLU A 280 -14.73 7.61 -20.70
C GLU A 280 -15.61 8.28 -19.63
N ALA A 281 -16.67 7.60 -19.19
CA ALA A 281 -17.57 8.10 -18.15
C ALA A 281 -16.84 8.30 -16.81
N HIS A 282 -15.94 7.37 -16.47
CA HIS A 282 -15.14 7.46 -15.26
C HIS A 282 -14.02 8.49 -15.39
N LEU A 283 -13.43 8.66 -16.58
CA LEU A 283 -12.43 9.69 -16.84
C LEU A 283 -12.96 11.10 -16.54
N GLU A 284 -14.19 11.41 -16.94
CA GLU A 284 -14.80 12.71 -16.65
C GLU A 284 -15.13 12.88 -15.16
N GLN A 285 -15.56 11.81 -14.47
CA GLN A 285 -15.70 11.82 -13.01
C GLN A 285 -14.35 12.12 -12.32
N LEU A 286 -13.26 11.48 -12.77
CA LEU A 286 -11.93 11.69 -12.23
C LEU A 286 -11.44 13.12 -12.43
N LYS A 287 -11.55 13.66 -13.65
CA LYS A 287 -11.17 15.06 -13.94
C LYS A 287 -11.96 16.05 -13.10
N ALA A 288 -13.27 15.82 -12.91
CA ALA A 288 -14.11 16.69 -12.09
C ALA A 288 -13.62 16.73 -10.63
N ALA A 289 -13.31 15.58 -10.04
CA ALA A 289 -12.73 15.51 -8.70
C ALA A 289 -11.34 16.18 -8.65
N MET A 290 -10.46 15.91 -9.62
CA MET A 290 -9.12 16.50 -9.65
C MET A 290 -9.14 18.04 -9.74
N ARG A 291 -10.07 18.63 -10.51
CA ARG A 291 -10.25 20.09 -10.57
C ARG A 291 -10.74 20.67 -9.25
N GLN A 292 -11.61 19.97 -8.53
CA GLN A 292 -12.08 20.38 -7.20
C GLN A 292 -10.91 20.56 -6.22
N PHE A 293 -9.86 19.74 -6.35
CA PHE A 293 -8.65 19.79 -5.52
C PHE A 293 -7.47 20.51 -6.20
N ASN A 294 -7.71 21.25 -7.30
CA ASN A 294 -6.70 22.00 -8.04
C ASN A 294 -5.49 21.17 -8.52
N LEU A 295 -5.66 19.85 -8.70
CA LEU A 295 -4.60 18.97 -9.23
C LEU A 295 -4.38 19.18 -10.73
N ILE A 296 -5.41 19.65 -11.43
CA ILE A 296 -5.39 20.01 -12.85
C ILE A 296 -6.25 21.26 -13.10
N LYS A 297 -6.08 21.86 -14.29
CA LYS A 297 -6.86 23.03 -14.74
C LYS A 297 -8.30 22.70 -15.14
#